data_AF-A0A7M7HHD4-F1
#
_entry.id   AF-A0A7M7HHD4-F1
#
_cell.length_a   1.000
_cell.length_b   1.000
_cell.length_c   1.000
_cell.angle_alpha   90.00
_cell.angle_beta   90.00
_cell.angle_gamma   90.00
#
_symmetry.space_group_name_H-M   'P 1'
#
loop_
_entity.id
_entity.type
_entity.pdbx_description
1 polymer ?
#
loop_
_entity_poly.entity_id
_entity_poly.type
_entity_poly.pdbx_seq_one_letter_code
_entity_poly.pdbx_strand_id
1 'polypeptide(L)'
;MRSRSNRAARVKRNSDLIPLCQAAVNVEAIQLALTVSGVLVQVPQFPETELYQWFVKETCLENISSVLEGVSCNRTSRSEKAIVMNLDALAGGSPLFEGLIVVESCSAFVSATAAVAGAEAARVVDESPSEETPAEPPAETPEPPAETPSPPPAEMPTEGPSEEPTPT
;
A
#
# COMPACT_ATOMS: atom_id res chain seq x y z
N MET A 1 -15.69 -31.53 28.97
CA MET A 1 -15.81 -30.33 28.13
C MET A 1 -15.17 -29.15 28.86
N ARG A 2 -13.98 -28.70 28.45
CA ARG A 2 -13.25 -27.61 29.12
C ARG A 2 -13.50 -26.31 28.34
N SER A 3 -14.34 -25.45 28.89
CA SER A 3 -14.59 -24.10 28.37
C SER A 3 -13.31 -23.26 28.55
N ARG A 4 -12.57 -23.04 27.46
CA ARG A 4 -11.43 -22.12 27.45
C ARG A 4 -11.98 -20.70 27.32
N SER A 5 -12.08 -20.03 28.46
CA SER A 5 -12.38 -18.61 28.56
C SER A 5 -11.32 -17.79 27.81
N ASN A 6 -11.62 -17.38 26.58
CA ASN A 6 -10.83 -16.41 25.82
C ASN A 6 -10.91 -15.04 26.50
N ARG A 7 -9.98 -14.76 27.42
CA ARG A 7 -9.72 -13.38 27.87
C ARG A 7 -9.13 -12.63 26.68
N ALA A 8 -9.96 -11.90 25.96
CA ALA A 8 -9.51 -10.89 25.02
C ALA A 8 -8.62 -9.90 25.79
N ALA A 9 -7.32 -9.95 25.55
CA ALA A 9 -6.38 -8.97 26.06
C ALA A 9 -6.80 -7.61 25.48
N ARG A 10 -7.41 -6.76 26.31
CA ARG A 10 -7.58 -5.35 25.97
C ARG A 10 -6.19 -4.74 25.83
N VAL A 11 -5.72 -4.61 24.60
CA VAL A 11 -4.56 -3.79 24.27
C VAL A 11 -4.90 -2.37 24.70
N LYS A 12 -4.36 -1.95 25.85
CA LYS A 12 -4.47 -0.59 26.37
C LYS A 12 -3.67 0.28 25.40
N ARG A 13 -4.35 0.92 24.45
CA ARG A 13 -3.71 1.86 23.54
C ARG A 13 -3.12 2.98 24.42
N ASN A 14 -1.80 3.11 24.42
CA ASN A 14 -1.15 4.29 25.01
C ASN A 14 -1.65 5.49 24.23
N SER A 15 -2.59 6.23 24.81
CA SER A 15 -3.21 7.43 24.25
C SER A 15 -2.26 8.62 24.14
N ASP A 16 -1.02 8.47 24.61
CA ASP A 16 -0.09 9.57 24.81
C ASP A 16 0.91 9.71 23.66
N LEU A 17 0.76 8.93 22.58
CA LEU A 17 1.58 9.04 21.38
C LEU A 17 0.89 9.97 20.37
N ILE A 18 1.48 11.15 20.16
CA ILE A 18 1.07 12.08 19.10
C ILE A 18 1.66 11.57 17.77
N PRO A 19 0.84 11.23 16.76
CA PRO A 19 1.35 10.79 15.47
C PRO A 19 2.04 11.95 14.75
N LEU A 20 3.27 11.73 14.26
CA LEU A 20 4.01 12.75 13.48
C LEU A 20 3.35 13.03 12.13
N CYS A 21 2.80 12.01 11.49
CA CYS A 21 2.11 12.11 10.21
C CYS A 21 0.65 11.74 10.42
N GLN A 22 -0.26 12.65 10.06
CA GLN A 22 -1.68 12.36 10.08
C GLN A 22 -2.01 11.47 8.88
N ALA A 23 -2.69 10.36 9.15
CA ALA A 23 -3.12 9.42 8.13
C ALA A 23 -4.64 9.25 8.15
N ALA A 24 -5.25 9.23 6.98
CA ALA A 24 -6.60 8.73 6.81
C ALA A 24 -6.54 7.20 6.89
N VAL A 25 -7.19 6.64 7.92
CA VAL A 25 -7.27 5.20 8.14
C VAL A 25 -8.58 4.69 7.54
N ASN A 26 -8.45 3.81 6.56
CA ASN A 26 -9.57 3.14 5.91
C ASN A 26 -9.47 1.63 6.14
N VAL A 27 -10.59 0.95 6.31
CA VAL A 27 -10.63 -0.52 6.38
C VAL A 27 -11.33 -1.00 5.12
N GLU A 28 -10.60 -1.75 4.29
CA GLU A 28 -11.07 -2.15 2.96
C GLU A 28 -10.92 -3.65 2.70
N ALA A 29 -11.87 -4.19 1.93
CA ALA A 29 -11.80 -5.55 1.42
C ALA A 29 -11.07 -5.52 0.07
N ILE A 30 -9.76 -5.73 0.11
CA ILE A 30 -8.90 -5.74 -1.08
C ILE A 30 -9.22 -7.00 -1.90
N GLN A 31 -9.43 -6.86 -3.21
CA GLN A 31 -9.69 -8.00 -4.12
C GLN A 31 -8.47 -8.42 -4.92
N LEU A 32 -7.62 -7.45 -5.27
CA LEU A 32 -6.38 -7.66 -6.01
C LEU A 32 -5.24 -6.98 -5.27
N ALA A 33 -4.14 -7.68 -5.11
CA ALA A 33 -2.95 -7.14 -4.45
C ALA A 33 -1.69 -7.67 -5.11
N LEU A 34 -0.59 -6.92 -4.95
CA LEU A 34 0.74 -7.43 -5.26
C LEU A 34 1.28 -8.17 -4.04
N THR A 35 1.94 -9.29 -4.26
CA THR A 35 2.76 -9.94 -3.24
C THR A 35 4.07 -9.18 -3.05
N VAL A 36 4.80 -9.47 -1.97
CA VAL A 36 6.16 -8.93 -1.74
C VAL A 36 7.14 -9.28 -2.88
N SER A 37 6.85 -10.30 -3.68
CA SER A 37 7.64 -10.69 -4.87
C SER A 37 7.21 -9.98 -6.15
N GLY A 38 6.22 -9.07 -6.09
CA GLY A 38 5.69 -8.35 -7.26
C GLY A 38 4.69 -9.16 -8.09
N VAL A 39 4.28 -10.35 -7.63
CA VAL A 39 3.27 -11.16 -8.33
C VAL A 39 1.88 -10.65 -7.99
N LEU A 40 1.05 -10.39 -9.00
CA LEU A 40 -0.35 -10.04 -8.84
C LEU A 40 -1.17 -11.26 -8.40
N VAL A 41 -1.89 -11.12 -7.30
CA VAL A 41 -2.73 -12.18 -6.73
C VAL A 41 -4.13 -11.66 -6.44
N GLN A 42 -5.10 -12.56 -6.44
CA GLN A 42 -6.46 -12.27 -6.00
C GLN A 42 -6.60 -12.61 -4.51
N VAL A 43 -7.17 -11.70 -3.74
CA VAL A 43 -7.55 -11.94 -2.35
C VAL A 43 -9.03 -12.37 -2.36
N PRO A 44 -9.35 -13.64 -2.11
CA PRO A 44 -10.72 -14.12 -2.19
C PRO A 44 -11.59 -13.45 -1.12
N GLN A 45 -12.77 -13.03 -1.55
CA GLN A 45 -13.84 -12.47 -0.73
C GLN A 45 -15.08 -13.35 -0.94
N PHE A 46 -15.76 -13.78 0.12
CA PHE A 46 -16.89 -14.71 0.04
C PHE A 46 -18.15 -14.08 0.66
N PRO A 47 -18.80 -13.13 -0.06
CA PRO A 47 -19.94 -12.38 0.47
C PRO A 47 -21.13 -13.28 0.84
N GLU A 48 -21.31 -14.42 0.19
CA GLU A 48 -22.39 -15.37 0.46
C GLU A 48 -22.28 -16.02 1.84
N THR A 49 -21.06 -16.04 2.40
CA THR A 49 -20.75 -16.60 3.72
C THR A 49 -20.33 -15.54 4.73
N GLU A 50 -20.41 -14.25 4.35
CA GLU A 50 -19.92 -13.11 5.13
C GLU A 50 -18.43 -13.24 5.55
N LEU A 51 -17.64 -14.00 4.79
CA LEU A 51 -16.21 -14.18 5.04
C LEU A 51 -15.42 -13.19 4.18
N TYR A 52 -14.92 -12.15 4.85
CA TYR A 52 -14.10 -11.11 4.24
C TYR A 52 -12.73 -11.06 4.89
N GLN A 53 -11.72 -10.72 4.10
CA GLN A 53 -10.41 -10.33 4.59
C GLN A 53 -10.30 -8.80 4.53
N TRP A 54 -10.27 -8.18 5.70
CA TRP A 54 -10.21 -6.73 5.86
C TRP A 54 -8.78 -6.28 6.13
N PHE A 55 -8.35 -5.26 5.39
CA PHE A 55 -7.01 -4.68 5.52
C PHE A 55 -7.14 -3.21 5.92
N VAL A 56 -6.24 -2.77 6.79
CA VAL A 56 -6.17 -1.36 7.17
C VAL A 56 -5.31 -0.64 6.13
N LYS A 57 -5.86 0.31 5.39
CA LYS A 57 -5.11 1.17 4.50
C LYS A 57 -4.88 2.52 5.16
N GLU A 58 -3.65 3.01 5.13
CA GLU A 58 -3.32 4.33 5.66
C GLU A 58 -2.82 5.22 4.53
N THR A 59 -3.48 6.34 4.32
CA THR A 59 -3.08 7.34 3.33
C THR A 59 -2.63 8.60 4.04
N CYS A 60 -1.41 9.06 3.75
CA CYS A 60 -0.93 10.33 4.30
C CYS A 60 -1.83 11.48 3.86
N LEU A 61 -2.33 12.27 4.81
CA LEU A 61 -3.11 13.47 4.54
C LEU A 61 -2.23 14.63 4.08
N GLU A 62 -0.99 14.67 4.58
CA GLU A 62 -0.01 15.71 4.33
C GLU A 62 1.33 15.07 3.97
N ASN A 63 2.16 15.77 3.19
CA ASN A 63 3.49 15.30 2.80
C ASN A 63 4.60 15.74 3.78
N ILE A 64 4.28 16.65 4.72
CA ILE A 64 5.20 17.21 5.72
C ILE A 64 4.47 17.17 7.06
N SER A 65 5.17 16.87 8.15
CA SER A 65 4.58 16.85 9.49
C SER A 65 4.21 18.27 9.94
N SER A 66 2.98 18.42 10.45
CA SER A 66 2.55 19.64 11.15
C SER A 66 3.07 19.75 12.58
N VAL A 67 3.70 18.69 13.11
CA VAL A 67 4.11 18.57 14.51
C VAL A 67 5.60 18.88 14.68
N LEU A 68 6.42 18.46 13.73
CA LEU A 68 7.88 18.58 13.81
C LEU A 68 8.47 19.02 12.47
N GLU A 69 9.20 20.13 12.46
CA GLU A 69 9.92 20.61 11.28
C GLU A 69 10.98 19.61 10.81
N GLY A 70 11.18 19.52 9.49
CA GLY A 70 12.15 18.59 8.90
C GLY A 70 11.70 17.12 8.83
N VAL A 71 10.45 16.81 9.20
CA VAL A 71 9.84 15.48 9.02
C VAL A 71 8.95 15.46 7.78
N SER A 72 9.25 14.58 6.83
CA SER A 72 8.39 14.29 5.68
C SER A 72 7.50 13.08 5.95
N CYS A 73 6.29 13.13 5.42
CA CYS A 73 5.29 12.09 5.52
C CYS A 73 5.13 11.48 4.13
N ASN A 74 5.59 10.23 3.98
CA ASN A 74 5.55 9.57 2.68
C ASN A 74 4.63 8.36 2.72
N ARG A 75 3.99 8.13 1.59
CA ARG A 75 3.30 6.86 1.32
C ARG A 75 4.34 5.78 1.23
N THR A 76 4.21 4.80 2.09
CA THR A 76 5.00 3.58 2.10
C THR A 76 4.09 2.41 1.85
N SER A 77 4.68 1.23 1.85
CA SER A 77 3.94 0.00 1.85
C SER A 77 4.44 -0.90 2.95
N ARG A 78 3.53 -1.74 3.45
CA ARG A 78 3.85 -2.78 4.42
C ARG A 78 3.35 -4.12 3.91
N SER A 79 3.96 -5.19 4.40
CA SER A 79 3.53 -6.55 4.08
C SER A 79 2.52 -7.03 5.12
N GLU A 80 1.39 -7.56 4.65
CA GLU A 80 0.38 -8.19 5.49
C GLU A 80 0.10 -9.61 5.03
N LYS A 81 -0.21 -10.48 6.00
CA LYS A 81 -0.61 -11.86 5.72
C LYS A 81 -2.04 -11.90 5.20
N ALA A 82 -2.25 -12.63 4.11
CA ALA A 82 -3.56 -12.87 3.53
C ALA A 82 -3.64 -14.28 2.96
N ILE A 83 -4.84 -14.86 2.94
CA ILE A 83 -5.12 -15.95 2.01
C ILE A 83 -5.25 -15.34 0.63
N VAL A 84 -4.50 -15.86 -0.34
CA VAL A 84 -4.42 -15.33 -1.69
C VAL A 84 -4.57 -16.45 -2.71
N MET A 85 -4.94 -16.07 -3.92
CA MET A 85 -5.07 -16.94 -5.08
C MET A 85 -4.11 -16.49 -6.19
N ASN A 86 -3.25 -17.38 -6.65
CA ASN A 86 -2.43 -17.11 -7.84
C ASN A 86 -3.24 -17.48 -9.09
N LEU A 87 -3.52 -16.47 -9.92
CA LEU A 87 -4.32 -16.61 -11.14
C LEU A 87 -3.59 -17.45 -12.20
N ASP A 88 -2.26 -17.42 -12.24
CA ASP A 88 -1.46 -18.20 -13.19
C ASP A 88 -1.41 -19.70 -12.81
N ALA A 89 -1.62 -20.01 -11.52
CA ALA A 89 -1.58 -21.38 -11.00
C ALA A 89 -2.88 -22.17 -11.23
N LEU A 90 -3.90 -21.55 -11.82
CA LEU A 90 -5.20 -22.18 -12.11
C LEU A 90 -5.09 -23.37 -13.08
N ALA A 91 -4.00 -23.48 -13.83
CA ALA A 91 -3.80 -24.53 -14.83
C ALA A 91 -3.32 -25.89 -14.29
N GLY A 92 -3.03 -26.05 -12.99
CA GLY A 92 -2.56 -27.35 -12.49
C GLY A 92 -2.11 -27.46 -11.03
N GLY A 93 -2.33 -26.43 -10.19
CA GLY A 93 -1.94 -26.44 -8.78
C GLY A 93 -3.10 -26.14 -7.82
N SER A 94 -2.83 -26.15 -6.51
CA SER A 94 -3.74 -25.56 -5.53
C SER A 94 -3.66 -24.04 -5.66
N PRO A 95 -4.74 -23.36 -6.10
CA PRO A 95 -4.65 -21.95 -6.43
C PRO A 95 -4.57 -21.08 -5.18
N LEU A 96 -5.02 -21.58 -4.02
CA LEU A 96 -5.09 -20.87 -2.75
C LEU A 96 -3.90 -21.20 -1.82
N PHE A 97 -3.30 -20.16 -1.24
CA PHE A 97 -2.22 -20.27 -0.25
C PHE A 97 -2.18 -19.05 0.68
N GLU A 98 -1.49 -19.13 1.81
CA GLU A 98 -1.20 -17.97 2.65
C GLU A 98 0.02 -17.23 2.07
N GLY A 99 -0.15 -15.94 1.77
CA GLY A 99 0.87 -15.09 1.18
C GLY A 99 1.02 -13.77 1.92
N LEU A 100 2.12 -13.06 1.64
CA LEU A 100 2.35 -11.69 2.08
C LEU A 100 2.00 -10.72 0.94
N ILE A 101 0.97 -9.92 1.13
CA ILE A 101 0.53 -8.88 0.20
C ILE A 101 1.04 -7.51 0.64
N VAL A 102 1.17 -6.60 -0.33
CA VAL A 102 1.62 -5.22 -0.13
C VAL A 102 0.41 -4.32 0.05
N VAL A 103 0.32 -3.65 1.21
CA VAL A 103 -0.75 -2.70 1.56
C VAL A 103 -0.15 -1.31 1.77
N GLU A 104 -0.82 -0.27 1.27
CA GLU A 104 -0.37 1.12 1.41
C GLU A 104 -0.45 1.59 2.87
N SER A 105 0.62 2.22 3.33
CA SER A 105 0.76 2.79 4.67
C SER A 105 1.28 4.23 4.63
N CYS A 106 1.15 4.95 5.74
CA CYS A 106 1.76 6.26 5.90
C CYS A 106 2.87 6.21 6.95
N SER A 107 4.05 6.75 6.64
CA SER A 107 5.16 6.79 7.59
C SER A 107 5.94 8.09 7.55
N ALA A 108 6.50 8.44 8.72
CA ALA A 108 7.33 9.62 8.92
C ALA A 108 8.81 9.32 8.61
N PHE A 109 9.48 10.24 7.92
CA PHE A 109 10.91 10.21 7.63
C PHE A 109 11.54 11.53 8.10
N VAL A 110 12.61 11.45 8.88
CA VAL A 110 13.37 12.63 9.30
C VAL A 110 14.42 12.94 8.23
N SER A 111 14.39 14.15 7.66
CA SER A 111 15.41 14.56 6.70
C SER A 111 16.76 14.74 7.42
N ALA A 112 17.83 14.13 6.88
CA ALA A 112 19.18 14.22 7.44
C ALA A 112 19.68 15.68 7.55
N THR A 113 19.20 16.58 6.70
CA THR A 113 19.53 18.02 6.77
C THR A 113 19.05 18.70 8.05
N ALA A 114 17.94 18.26 8.65
CA ALA A 114 17.46 18.78 9.93
C ALA A 114 18.28 18.23 11.12
N ALA A 115 18.83 17.02 10.99
CA ALA A 115 19.65 16.41 12.04
C ALA A 115 21.00 17.13 12.22
N VAL A 116 21.55 17.74 11.16
CA VAL A 116 22.84 18.45 11.23
C VAL A 116 22.70 19.83 11.89
N ALA A 117 21.59 20.54 11.64
CA ALA A 117 21.35 21.86 12.24
C ALA A 117 21.21 21.82 13.78
N GLY A 118 20.76 20.69 14.34
CA GLY A 118 20.73 20.46 15.79
C GLY A 118 22.08 20.01 16.38
N ALA A 119 23.01 19.50 15.55
CA ALA A 119 24.34 19.07 15.97
C ALA A 119 25.41 20.18 15.83
N GLU A 120 25.09 21.27 15.13
CA GLU A 120 26.01 22.37 14.84
C GLU A 120 26.12 23.43 15.96
N ALA A 121 25.49 23.23 17.12
CA ALA A 121 25.77 24.04 18.31
C ALA A 121 26.94 23.48 19.17
N ALA A 122 27.54 22.35 18.77
CA ALA A 122 28.55 21.65 19.58
C ALA A 122 29.85 21.26 18.85
N ARG A 123 30.05 21.66 17.58
CA ARG A 123 31.29 21.32 16.86
C ARG A 123 32.06 22.55 16.42
N VAL A 124 32.92 22.98 17.33
CA VAL A 124 34.13 23.75 17.05
C VAL A 124 34.96 22.99 16.02
N VAL A 125 35.19 23.65 14.88
CA VAL A 125 36.40 23.66 14.05
C VAL A 125 37.17 22.34 13.95
N ASP A 126 37.08 21.67 12.80
CA ASP A 126 38.24 21.01 12.22
C ASP A 126 38.13 20.98 10.68
N GLU A 127 39.29 21.09 10.05
CA GLU A 127 39.57 21.73 8.77
C GLU A 127 39.96 20.69 7.70
N SER A 128 39.36 20.79 6.50
CA SER A 128 39.84 20.25 5.19
C SER A 128 39.89 18.71 4.97
N PRO A 129 40.05 18.21 3.71
CA PRO A 129 40.06 18.90 2.40
C PRO A 129 39.02 18.38 1.39
N SER A 130 38.85 19.16 0.32
CA SER A 130 38.09 18.89 -0.91
C SER A 130 38.46 17.57 -1.59
N GLU A 131 37.45 16.83 -2.05
CA GLU A 131 37.59 15.66 -2.93
C GLU A 131 36.88 15.90 -4.26
N GLU A 132 37.53 15.45 -5.33
CA GLU A 132 37.30 15.81 -6.73
C GLU A 132 36.04 15.16 -7.34
N THR A 133 35.38 15.93 -8.20
CA THR A 133 34.17 15.57 -8.96
C THR A 133 34.48 14.55 -10.07
N PRO A 134 33.82 13.38 -10.11
CA PRO A 134 33.80 12.52 -11.29
C PRO A 134 32.79 13.03 -12.34
N ALA A 135 33.19 12.95 -13.61
CA ALA A 135 32.45 13.44 -14.77
C ALA A 135 31.11 12.71 -15.01
N GLU A 136 30.11 13.51 -15.37
CA GLU A 136 28.75 13.13 -15.75
C GLU A 136 28.73 12.40 -17.12
N PRO A 137 28.08 11.23 -17.27
CA PRO A 137 27.83 10.63 -18.58
C PRO A 137 26.70 11.36 -19.32
N PRO A 138 26.71 11.37 -20.67
CA PRO A 138 25.75 12.12 -21.47
C PRO A 138 24.32 11.59 -21.34
N ALA A 139 23.37 12.52 -21.24
CA ALA A 139 21.94 12.26 -21.21
C ALA A 139 21.46 11.60 -22.51
N GLU A 140 20.86 10.41 -22.41
CA GLU A 140 20.11 9.83 -23.51
C GLU A 140 18.75 10.53 -23.63
N THR A 141 18.43 10.95 -24.86
CA THR A 141 17.17 11.60 -25.21
C THR A 141 16.08 10.53 -25.34
N PRO A 142 14.99 10.56 -24.54
CA PRO A 142 13.92 9.59 -24.68
C PRO A 142 13.13 9.81 -25.98
N GLU A 143 12.95 8.73 -26.74
CA GLU A 143 12.09 8.68 -27.93
C GLU A 143 10.61 8.95 -27.58
N PRO A 144 9.84 9.57 -28.50
CA PRO A 144 8.42 9.78 -28.29
C PRO A 144 7.64 8.46 -28.28
N PRO A 145 6.65 8.29 -27.38
CA PRO A 145 5.84 7.09 -27.34
C PRO A 145 4.99 6.94 -28.61
N ALA A 146 4.96 5.72 -29.14
CA ALA A 146 4.18 5.33 -30.30
C ALA A 146 2.68 5.54 -30.06
N GLU A 147 2.00 6.04 -31.09
CA GLU A 147 0.57 6.34 -31.07
C GLU A 147 -0.25 5.08 -30.75
N THR A 148 -1.10 5.19 -29.73
CA THR A 148 -2.01 4.11 -29.32
C THR A 148 -3.20 4.04 -30.28
N PRO A 149 -3.49 2.90 -30.93
CA PRO A 149 -4.65 2.76 -31.80
C PRO A 149 -5.96 2.88 -31.01
N SER A 150 -6.92 3.59 -31.60
CA SER A 150 -8.25 3.79 -30.99
C SER A 150 -9.02 2.46 -30.86
N PRO A 151 -9.77 2.26 -29.76
CA PRO A 151 -10.59 1.08 -29.59
C PRO A 151 -11.78 1.07 -30.57
N PRO A 152 -12.23 -0.11 -31.02
CA PRO A 152 -13.41 -0.24 -31.88
C PRO A 152 -14.69 0.19 -31.14
N PRO A 153 -15.73 0.61 -31.87
CA PRO A 153 -16.99 1.05 -31.29
C PRO A 153 -17.67 -0.11 -30.51
N ALA A 154 -18.11 0.19 -29.29
CA ALA A 154 -18.80 -0.76 -28.42
C ALA A 154 -20.16 -1.14 -29.03
N GLU A 155 -20.37 -2.44 -29.25
CA GLU A 155 -21.67 -2.98 -29.64
C GLU A 155 -22.64 -2.89 -28.46
N MET A 156 -23.77 -2.22 -28.67
CA MET A 156 -24.83 -2.13 -27.67
C MET A 156 -25.54 -3.49 -27.53
N PRO A 157 -25.70 -4.04 -26.32
CA PRO A 157 -26.49 -5.25 -26.13
C PRO A 157 -27.98 -4.95 -26.38
N THR A 158 -28.57 -5.76 -27.24
CA THR A 158 -30.02 -5.77 -27.53
C THR A 158 -30.75 -6.40 -26.34
N GLU A 159 -31.63 -5.64 -25.70
CA GLU A 159 -32.54 -6.11 -24.64
C GLU A 159 -33.45 -7.22 -25.17
N GLY A 160 -33.36 -8.41 -24.57
CA GLY A 160 -34.28 -9.52 -24.80
C GLY A 160 -35.55 -9.38 -23.95
N PRO A 161 -36.71 -9.86 -24.42
CA PRO A 161 -37.99 -9.66 -23.75
C PRO A 161 -38.08 -10.42 -22.42
N SER A 162 -38.47 -9.69 -21.37
CA SER A 162 -38.85 -10.24 -20.05
C SER A 162 -40.16 -11.01 -20.16
N GLU A 163 -40.12 -12.32 -19.91
CA GLU A 163 -41.33 -13.12 -19.68
C GLU A 163 -41.75 -12.99 -18.22
N GLU A 164 -42.96 -12.47 -18.00
CA GLU A 164 -43.61 -12.29 -16.71
C GLU A 164 -44.30 -13.61 -16.28
N PRO A 165 -44.03 -14.16 -15.08
CA PRO A 165 -44.69 -15.39 -14.64
C PRO A 165 -46.09 -15.12 -14.08
N THR A 166 -47.09 -15.79 -14.65
CA THR A 166 -48.47 -15.81 -14.15
C THR A 166 -48.59 -16.57 -12.82
N PRO A 167 -49.23 -16.01 -11.77
CA PRO A 167 -49.50 -16.73 -10.53
C PRO A 167 -50.69 -17.71 -10.71
N THR A 168 -50.59 -18.89 -10.08
CA THR A 168 -51.67 -19.90 -9.94
C THR A 168 -52.23 -19.87 -8.53
#